data_AF-A0AAN2TPU9-F1
#
_entry.id   AF-A0AAN2TPU9-F1
#
_cell.length_a   1.000
_cell.length_b   1.000
_cell.length_c   1.000
_cell.angle_alpha   90.00
_cell.angle_beta   90.00
_cell.angle_gamma   90.00
#
_symmetry.space_group_name_H-M   'P 1'
#
loop_
_entity.id
_entity.type
_entity.pdbx_description
1 polymer ?
#
loop_
_entity_poly.entity_id
_entity_poly.type
_entity_poly.pdbx_seq_one_letter_code
_entity_poly.pdbx_strand_id
1 'polypeptide(L)'
;MNTEQRILRASIGVTIFVACFGIIFGLLSGSFSITFDGFYSLTDAIMSVLALIVSKLITSSTAPNRQNGKLSERFTMGFWHLEPIVLGLNGVMLMGAAVYALINAIGSLLTGGRNLEFGFAIVYAVVTMIACCSMAIFETRVNKTLSSDFVALDAKAWMMTGGITAALLIAFCIGYAFEGTNLEWLTPYIDPAVLVLICLVIIPLPISTVKRALADVLLITPQSLKQHVDEVARDFVKRYGFVSYRAYVAKVGRGKQIELYFIVPGGWPAKCLEEWDAIRDEIGNAIGEESTDRWLTIVFTTDVEWAD
;
A
#
# COMPACT_ATOMS: atom_id res chain seq x y z
N MET A 1 14.37 -17.59 -7.24
CA MET A 1 13.79 -17.28 -5.91
C MET A 1 14.83 -16.90 -4.86
N ASN A 2 15.90 -17.67 -4.60
CA ASN A 2 16.88 -17.32 -3.55
C ASN A 2 17.68 -16.03 -3.79
N THR A 3 18.07 -15.76 -5.05
CA THR A 3 18.86 -14.55 -5.40
C THR A 3 18.04 -13.27 -5.26
N GLU A 4 16.79 -13.28 -5.71
CA GLU A 4 15.84 -12.17 -5.59
C GLU A 4 15.56 -11.80 -4.13
N GLN A 5 15.19 -12.77 -3.30
CA GLN A 5 14.98 -12.53 -1.86
C GLN A 5 16.25 -12.01 -1.18
N ARG A 6 17.43 -12.44 -1.62
CA ARG A 6 18.71 -11.95 -1.06
C ARG A 6 18.96 -10.48 -1.42
N ILE A 7 18.62 -10.06 -2.65
CA ILE A 7 18.74 -8.66 -3.09
C ILE A 7 17.77 -7.79 -2.29
N LEU A 8 16.50 -8.17 -2.21
CA LEU A 8 15.49 -7.39 -1.46
C LEU A 8 15.82 -7.31 0.04
N ARG A 9 16.35 -8.39 0.64
CA ARG A 9 16.84 -8.35 2.03
C ARG A 9 18.04 -7.42 2.21
N ALA A 10 18.95 -7.39 1.23
CA ALA A 10 20.08 -6.47 1.25
C ALA A 10 19.59 -5.02 1.12
N SER A 11 18.65 -4.75 0.22
CA SER A 11 18.00 -3.45 0.05
C SER A 11 17.36 -2.95 1.34
N ILE A 12 16.55 -3.78 2.02
CA ILE A 12 15.99 -3.46 3.34
C ILE A 12 17.10 -3.12 4.37
N GLY A 13 18.19 -3.88 4.38
CA GLY A 13 19.33 -3.62 5.25
C GLY A 13 19.99 -2.26 4.98
N VAL A 14 20.16 -1.88 3.71
CA VAL A 14 20.69 -0.57 3.32
C VAL A 14 19.70 0.55 3.67
N THR A 15 18.40 0.35 3.47
CA THR A 15 17.36 1.32 3.87
C THR A 15 17.39 1.58 5.37
N ILE A 16 17.47 0.53 6.19
CA ILE A 16 17.58 0.69 7.65
C ILE A 16 18.86 1.43 8.03
N PHE A 17 19.98 1.11 7.39
CA PHE A 17 21.24 1.81 7.62
C PHE A 17 21.11 3.30 7.29
N VAL A 18 20.60 3.65 6.10
CA VAL A 18 20.38 5.03 5.66
C VAL A 18 19.41 5.76 6.60
N ALA A 19 18.34 5.10 7.04
CA ALA A 19 17.36 5.68 7.96
C ALA A 19 17.99 6.02 9.33
N CYS A 20 18.72 5.06 9.94
CA CYS A 20 19.44 5.29 11.18
C CYS A 20 20.52 6.37 11.04
N PHE A 21 21.26 6.34 9.93
CA PHE A 21 22.28 7.33 9.61
C PHE A 21 21.68 8.73 9.48
N GLY A 22 20.50 8.85 8.84
CA GLY A 22 19.73 10.08 8.74
C GLY A 22 19.25 10.61 10.08
N ILE A 23 18.72 9.75 10.96
CA ILE A 23 18.33 10.20 12.31
C ILE A 23 19.55 10.73 13.08
N ILE A 24 20.69 10.03 13.04
CA ILE A 24 21.91 10.44 13.75
C ILE A 24 22.45 11.76 13.20
N PHE A 25 22.66 11.86 11.89
CA PHE A 25 23.22 13.06 11.28
C PHE A 25 22.22 14.22 11.26
N GLY A 26 20.92 13.95 11.21
CA GLY A 26 19.88 14.97 11.37
C GLY A 26 19.91 15.61 12.75
N LEU A 27 20.12 14.82 13.81
CA LEU A 27 20.29 15.34 15.17
C LEU A 27 21.63 16.08 15.32
N LEU A 28 22.73 15.53 14.81
CA LEU A 28 24.05 16.17 14.89
C LEU A 28 24.15 17.47 14.10
N SER A 29 23.59 17.49 12.88
CA SER A 29 23.57 18.70 12.04
C SER A 29 22.59 19.75 12.56
N GLY A 30 21.64 19.35 13.41
CA GLY A 30 20.43 20.11 13.60
C GLY A 30 19.75 20.33 12.26
N SER A 31 19.37 19.27 11.54
CA SER A 31 18.52 19.25 10.33
C SER A 31 17.23 18.47 10.58
N PHE A 32 16.09 19.13 10.42
CA PHE A 32 14.77 18.54 10.62
C PHE A 32 14.34 17.84 9.35
N SER A 33 14.75 18.33 8.17
CA SER A 33 14.53 17.61 6.91
C SER A 33 15.25 16.26 6.89
N ILE A 34 16.51 16.19 7.32
CA ILE A 34 17.27 14.93 7.40
C ILE A 34 16.70 14.02 8.49
N THR A 35 16.42 14.56 9.69
CA THR A 35 15.82 13.75 10.77
C THR A 35 14.46 13.19 10.34
N PHE A 36 13.65 13.99 9.64
CA PHE A 36 12.36 13.56 9.10
C PHE A 36 12.53 12.47 8.05
N ASP A 37 13.46 12.62 7.09
CA ASP A 37 13.73 11.62 6.06
C ASP A 37 14.13 10.27 6.66
N GLY A 38 15.00 10.29 7.68
CA GLY A 38 15.40 9.09 8.42
C GLY A 38 14.24 8.44 9.17
N PHE A 39 13.44 9.23 9.90
CA PHE A 39 12.27 8.72 10.63
C PHE A 39 11.17 8.19 9.70
N TYR A 40 10.92 8.89 8.59
CA TYR A 40 9.96 8.50 7.57
C TYR A 40 10.35 7.17 6.93
N SER A 41 11.62 7.05 6.51
CA SER A 41 12.16 5.81 5.93
C SER A 41 12.11 4.64 6.91
N LEU A 42 12.40 4.87 8.20
CA LEU A 42 12.31 3.83 9.22
C LEU A 42 10.87 3.37 9.44
N THR A 43 9.92 4.31 9.50
CA THR A 43 8.49 4.01 9.66
C THR A 43 7.97 3.20 8.48
N ASP A 44 8.29 3.61 7.25
CA ASP A 44 7.88 2.90 6.04
C ASP A 44 8.50 1.49 5.95
N ALA A 45 9.77 1.33 6.38
CA ALA A 45 10.41 0.03 6.45
C ALA A 45 9.71 -0.91 7.44
N ILE A 46 9.36 -0.43 8.64
CA ILE A 46 8.62 -1.20 9.64
C ILE A 46 7.24 -1.61 9.09
N MET A 47 6.53 -0.69 8.45
CA MET A 47 5.21 -0.96 7.88
C MET A 47 5.29 -1.93 6.69
N SER A 48 6.34 -1.86 5.88
CA SER A 48 6.61 -2.82 4.83
C SER A 48 6.86 -4.23 5.38
N VAL A 49 7.59 -4.36 6.49
CA VAL A 49 7.75 -5.65 7.19
C VAL A 49 6.41 -6.18 7.69
N LEU A 50 5.58 -5.33 8.29
CA LEU A 50 4.23 -5.73 8.73
C LEU A 50 3.34 -6.17 7.55
N ALA A 51 3.36 -5.43 6.44
CA ALA A 51 2.64 -5.79 5.23
C ALA A 51 3.08 -7.14 4.67
N LEU A 52 4.39 -7.43 4.69
CA LEU A 52 4.93 -8.74 4.29
C LEU A 52 4.48 -9.87 5.23
N ILE A 53 4.42 -9.64 6.54
CA ILE A 53 3.91 -10.62 7.50
C ILE A 53 2.44 -10.93 7.22
N VAL A 54 1.62 -9.91 7.01
CA VAL A 54 0.19 -10.08 6.69
C VAL A 54 -0.01 -10.78 5.34
N SER A 55 0.76 -10.40 4.31
CA SER A 55 0.70 -11.06 3.00
C SER A 55 1.04 -12.56 3.09
N LYS A 56 2.07 -12.92 3.87
CA LYS A 56 2.43 -14.32 4.14
C LYS A 56 1.32 -15.05 4.90
N LEU A 57 0.71 -14.39 5.90
CA LEU A 57 -0.40 -14.96 6.66
C LEU A 57 -1.58 -15.28 5.73
N ILE A 58 -1.99 -14.32 4.90
CA ILE A 58 -3.05 -14.49 3.89
C ILE A 58 -2.74 -15.69 2.99
N THR A 59 -1.55 -15.71 2.37
CA THR A 59 -1.14 -16.78 1.44
C THR A 59 -1.08 -18.16 2.13
N SER A 60 -0.59 -18.20 3.37
CA SER A 60 -0.51 -19.45 4.15
C SER A 60 -1.89 -19.96 4.56
N SER A 61 -2.86 -19.06 4.75
CA SER A 61 -4.24 -19.42 5.12
C SER A 61 -5.08 -19.91 3.93
N THR A 62 -4.66 -19.59 2.71
CA THR A 62 -5.40 -19.89 1.47
C THR A 62 -4.76 -21.01 0.65
N ALA A 63 -3.58 -21.49 1.07
CA ALA A 63 -2.89 -22.60 0.44
C ALA A 63 -3.69 -23.92 0.60
N PRO A 64 -3.73 -24.76 -0.45
CA PRO A 64 -4.55 -25.99 -0.48
C PRO A 64 -4.12 -27.05 0.55
N ASN A 65 -2.88 -27.00 1.05
CA ASN A 65 -2.40 -27.82 2.17
C ASN A 65 -2.52 -27.03 3.49
N ARG A 66 -3.73 -27.02 4.08
CA ARG A 66 -3.99 -26.43 5.41
C ARG A 66 -3.03 -27.03 6.45
N GLN A 67 -2.06 -26.24 6.91
CA GLN A 67 -1.45 -26.51 8.21
C GLN A 67 -2.40 -25.98 9.29
N ASN A 68 -2.94 -26.89 10.10
CA ASN A 68 -3.83 -26.64 11.23
C ASN A 68 -3.15 -25.79 12.31
N GLY A 69 -3.06 -24.48 12.10
CA GLY A 69 -2.76 -23.52 13.16
C GLY A 69 -4.04 -23.12 13.89
N LYS A 70 -3.99 -23.06 15.23
CA LYS A 70 -5.12 -22.64 16.11
C LYS A 70 -5.80 -21.31 15.72
N LEU A 71 -5.12 -20.45 14.95
CA LEU A 71 -5.70 -19.21 14.40
C LEU A 71 -6.65 -19.45 13.23
N SER A 72 -6.38 -20.41 12.34
CA SER A 72 -7.24 -20.71 11.18
C SER A 72 -8.59 -21.31 11.60
N GLU A 73 -8.67 -21.93 12.78
CA GLU A 73 -9.95 -22.42 13.35
C GLU A 73 -10.85 -21.28 13.82
N ARG A 74 -10.29 -20.12 14.19
CA ARG A 74 -11.05 -18.96 14.66
C ARG A 74 -11.38 -17.97 13.54
N PHE A 75 -10.60 -17.96 12.46
CA PHE A 75 -10.80 -17.09 11.29
C PHE A 75 -11.19 -17.91 10.06
N THR A 76 -12.42 -18.42 10.06
CA THR A 76 -12.97 -19.29 9.01
C THR A 76 -13.12 -18.61 7.64
N MET A 77 -13.20 -17.27 7.60
CA MET A 77 -13.30 -16.45 6.38
C MET A 77 -11.92 -16.00 5.83
N GLY A 78 -10.81 -16.44 6.44
CA GLY A 78 -9.45 -16.04 6.06
C GLY A 78 -9.04 -14.65 6.57
N PHE A 79 -7.87 -14.18 6.12
CA PHE A 79 -7.21 -12.98 6.65
C PHE A 79 -7.19 -11.76 5.71
N TRP A 80 -8.01 -11.76 4.66
CA TRP A 80 -8.04 -10.70 3.62
C TRP A 80 -8.29 -9.30 4.19
N HIS A 81 -9.05 -9.20 5.27
CA HIS A 81 -9.35 -7.95 5.97
C HIS A 81 -8.14 -7.27 6.62
N LEU A 82 -7.06 -8.01 6.90
CA LEU A 82 -5.86 -7.42 7.48
C LEU A 82 -5.07 -6.57 6.49
N GLU A 83 -5.16 -6.88 5.19
CA GLU A 83 -4.45 -6.14 4.13
C GLU A 83 -4.85 -4.65 4.07
N PRO A 84 -6.14 -4.29 3.90
CA PRO A 84 -6.54 -2.89 3.87
C PRO A 84 -6.28 -2.20 5.21
N ILE A 85 -6.37 -2.90 6.35
CA ILE A 85 -6.07 -2.32 7.67
C ILE A 85 -4.60 -1.89 7.76
N VAL A 86 -3.66 -2.76 7.37
CA VAL A 86 -2.23 -2.43 7.42
C VAL A 86 -1.87 -1.33 6.43
N LEU A 87 -2.41 -1.38 5.22
CA LEU A 87 -2.19 -0.33 4.21
C LEU A 87 -2.76 1.02 4.64
N GLY A 88 -3.96 1.02 5.22
CA GLY A 88 -4.60 2.22 5.78
C GLY A 88 -3.80 2.79 6.95
N LEU A 89 -3.36 1.93 7.88
CA LEU A 89 -2.50 2.33 9.00
C LEU A 89 -1.19 2.95 8.52
N ASN A 90 -0.54 2.35 7.51
CA ASN A 90 0.70 2.88 6.96
C ASN A 90 0.48 4.29 6.40
N GLY A 91 -0.54 4.44 5.56
CA GLY A 91 -0.87 5.73 4.96
C GLY A 91 -1.20 6.80 5.99
N VAL A 92 -1.94 6.46 7.05
CA VAL A 92 -2.29 7.39 8.14
C VAL A 92 -1.06 7.76 8.97
N MET A 93 -0.19 6.80 9.32
CA MET A 93 1.03 7.09 10.08
C MET A 93 1.99 7.99 9.31
N LEU A 94 2.27 7.67 8.04
CA LEU A 94 3.16 8.47 7.19
C LEU A 94 2.61 9.87 6.95
N MET A 95 1.30 9.99 6.68
CA MET A 95 0.65 11.29 6.51
C MET A 95 0.65 12.10 7.82
N GLY A 96 0.36 11.45 8.95
CA GLY A 96 0.40 12.10 10.27
C GLY A 96 1.80 12.60 10.64
N ALA A 97 2.83 11.79 10.38
CA ALA A 97 4.22 12.19 10.58
C ALA A 97 4.60 13.38 9.69
N ALA A 98 4.20 13.37 8.41
CA ALA A 98 4.46 14.45 7.47
C ALA A 98 3.70 15.74 7.85
N VAL A 99 2.45 15.65 8.30
CA VAL A 99 1.69 16.81 8.81
C VAL A 99 2.35 17.38 10.07
N TYR A 100 2.78 16.53 10.99
CA TYR A 100 3.50 16.98 12.19
C TYR A 100 4.82 17.68 11.82
N ALA A 101 5.60 17.11 10.90
CA ALA A 101 6.84 17.71 10.41
C ALA A 101 6.58 19.05 9.70
N LEU A 102 5.51 19.15 8.90
CA LEU A 102 5.09 20.38 8.24
C LEU A 102 4.74 21.48 9.25
N ILE A 103 3.98 21.16 10.30
CA ILE A 103 3.65 22.12 11.37
C ILE A 103 4.94 22.63 12.04
N ASN A 104 5.88 21.74 12.35
CA ASN A 104 7.18 22.13 12.93
C ASN A 104 8.02 22.98 11.96
N ALA A 105 8.02 22.64 10.67
CA ALA A 105 8.76 23.38 9.64
C ALA A 105 8.21 24.80 9.47
N ILE A 106 6.89 24.95 9.38
CA ILE A 106 6.21 26.25 9.33
C ILE A 106 6.51 27.05 10.62
N GLY A 107 6.42 26.40 11.79
CA GLY A 107 6.78 27.01 13.06
C GLY A 107 8.22 27.55 13.04
N SER A 108 9.17 26.73 12.59
CA SER A 108 10.58 27.13 12.50
C SER A 108 10.80 28.29 11.53
N LEU A 109 10.12 28.33 10.37
CA LEU A 109 10.16 29.47 9.46
C LEU A 109 9.66 30.76 10.13
N LEU A 110 8.59 30.68 10.92
CA LEU A 110 8.01 31.84 11.59
C LEU A 110 8.84 32.34 12.79
N THR A 111 9.64 31.47 13.42
CA THR A 111 10.49 31.83 14.58
C THR A 111 11.92 32.22 14.20
N GLY A 112 12.21 32.51 12.93
CA GLY A 112 13.52 32.97 12.47
C GLY A 112 14.45 31.89 11.89
N GLY A 113 13.91 30.73 11.53
CA GLY A 113 14.66 29.60 10.98
C GLY A 113 15.38 28.79 12.05
N ARG A 114 16.41 28.03 11.64
CA ARG A 114 17.23 27.23 12.54
C ARG A 114 18.69 27.15 12.10
N ASN A 115 19.59 27.21 13.07
CA ASN A 115 21.01 26.99 12.81
C ASN A 115 21.22 25.53 12.39
N LEU A 116 21.79 25.39 11.20
CA LEU A 116 22.09 24.13 10.57
C LEU A 116 23.60 24.03 10.40
N GLU A 117 24.20 22.97 10.92
CA GLU A 117 25.60 22.63 10.65
C GLU A 117 25.69 21.94 9.28
N PHE A 118 25.87 22.75 8.22
CA PHE A 118 25.88 22.26 6.84
C PHE A 118 26.92 21.18 6.58
N GLY A 119 28.07 21.20 7.27
CA GLY A 119 29.10 20.18 7.12
C GLY A 119 28.55 18.77 7.39
N PHE A 120 27.87 18.57 8.52
CA PHE A 120 27.24 17.29 8.83
C PHE A 120 26.09 16.96 7.86
N ALA A 121 25.28 17.95 7.50
CA ALA A 121 24.16 17.76 6.57
C ALA A 121 24.61 17.32 5.17
N ILE A 122 25.69 17.93 4.64
CA ILE A 122 26.29 17.59 3.35
C ILE A 122 26.93 16.21 3.39
N VAL A 123 27.67 15.87 4.46
CA VAL A 123 28.25 14.52 4.63
C VAL A 123 27.14 13.46 4.57
N TYR A 124 26.05 13.69 5.30
CA TYR A 124 24.89 12.80 5.23
C TYR A 124 24.35 12.68 3.80
N ALA A 125 24.05 13.80 3.16
CA ALA A 125 23.42 13.82 1.85
C ALA A 125 24.32 13.16 0.77
N VAL A 126 25.64 13.33 0.83
CA VAL A 126 26.59 12.66 -0.06
C VAL A 126 26.63 11.15 0.16
N VAL A 127 26.72 10.69 1.42
CA VAL A 127 26.75 9.25 1.74
C VAL A 127 25.44 8.58 1.32
N THR A 128 24.30 9.19 1.64
CA THR A 128 22.98 8.69 1.26
C THR A 128 22.80 8.69 -0.26
N MET A 129 23.28 9.73 -0.96
CA MET A 129 23.28 9.78 -2.41
C MET A 129 24.05 8.60 -3.03
N ILE A 130 25.26 8.36 -2.53
CA ILE A 130 26.11 7.24 -3.01
C ILE A 130 25.40 5.92 -2.76
N ALA A 131 24.78 5.73 -1.59
CA ALA A 131 24.03 4.52 -1.27
C ALA A 131 22.84 4.33 -2.24
N CYS A 132 22.04 5.38 -2.46
CA CYS A 132 20.89 5.34 -3.35
C CYS A 132 21.30 5.05 -4.80
N CYS A 133 22.29 5.75 -5.33
CA CYS A 133 22.80 5.51 -6.67
C CYS A 133 23.39 4.10 -6.82
N SER A 134 24.14 3.62 -5.82
CA SER A 134 24.73 2.28 -5.83
C SER A 134 23.66 1.21 -5.87
N MET A 135 22.63 1.31 -5.03
CA MET A 135 21.51 0.37 -5.00
C MET A 135 20.69 0.43 -6.30
N ALA A 136 20.32 1.63 -6.76
CA ALA A 136 19.58 1.81 -8.00
C ALA A 136 20.31 1.18 -9.20
N ILE A 137 21.63 1.42 -9.34
CA ILE A 137 22.43 0.86 -10.42
C ILE A 137 22.58 -0.66 -10.28
N PHE A 138 22.86 -1.14 -9.06
CA PHE A 138 23.02 -2.57 -8.77
C PHE A 138 21.74 -3.34 -9.10
N GLU A 139 20.60 -2.91 -8.57
CA GLU A 139 19.31 -3.56 -8.80
C GLU A 139 18.88 -3.46 -10.25
N THR A 140 19.04 -2.30 -10.91
CA THR A 140 18.73 -2.18 -12.34
C THR A 140 19.57 -3.14 -13.18
N ARG A 141 20.86 -3.32 -12.86
CA ARG A 141 21.74 -4.25 -13.59
C ARG A 141 21.34 -5.70 -13.36
N VAL A 142 21.13 -6.08 -12.11
CA VAL A 142 20.77 -7.46 -11.76
C VAL A 142 19.36 -7.80 -12.24
N ASN A 143 18.46 -6.82 -12.30
CA ASN A 143 17.11 -7.05 -12.81
C ASN A 143 17.06 -7.32 -14.31
N LYS A 144 18.05 -6.91 -15.09
CA LYS A 144 18.16 -7.31 -16.51
C LYS A 144 18.30 -8.81 -16.70
N THR A 145 18.85 -9.52 -15.72
CA THR A 145 18.99 -10.99 -15.78
C THR A 145 17.87 -11.71 -15.04
N LEU A 146 17.37 -11.15 -13.93
CA LEU A 146 16.28 -11.74 -13.15
C LEU A 146 14.90 -11.53 -13.77
N SER A 147 14.67 -10.41 -14.48
CA SER A 147 13.34 -9.98 -14.97
C SER A 147 12.26 -10.04 -13.89
N SER A 148 12.58 -9.55 -12.68
CA SER A 148 11.65 -9.48 -11.55
C SER A 148 11.00 -8.11 -11.46
N ASP A 149 9.68 -8.08 -11.38
CA ASP A 149 8.92 -6.84 -11.17
C ASP A 149 9.18 -6.24 -9.79
N PHE A 150 9.43 -7.06 -8.77
CA PHE A 150 9.73 -6.55 -7.42
C PHE A 150 11.08 -5.81 -7.38
N VAL A 151 12.12 -6.37 -8.01
CA VAL A 151 13.43 -5.70 -8.10
C VAL A 151 13.34 -4.46 -9.01
N ALA A 152 12.48 -4.47 -10.03
CA ALA A 152 12.23 -3.28 -10.86
C ALA A 152 11.61 -2.14 -10.05
N LEU A 153 10.64 -2.46 -9.19
CA LEU A 153 9.96 -1.49 -8.33
C LEU A 153 10.91 -0.92 -7.27
N ASP A 154 11.72 -1.79 -6.65
CA ASP A 154 12.70 -1.36 -5.64
C ASP A 154 13.78 -0.45 -6.25
N ALA A 155 14.30 -0.79 -7.44
CA ALA A 155 15.27 0.05 -8.14
C ALA A 155 14.70 1.43 -8.48
N LYS A 156 13.43 1.50 -8.87
CA LYS A 156 12.72 2.77 -9.10
C LYS A 156 12.55 3.56 -7.80
N ALA A 157 12.25 2.90 -6.69
CA ALA A 157 12.17 3.54 -5.38
C ALA A 157 13.51 4.19 -5.01
N TRP A 158 14.63 3.46 -5.16
CA TRP A 158 15.97 4.01 -4.96
C TRP A 158 16.31 5.19 -5.86
N MET A 159 15.86 5.20 -7.12
CA MET A 159 16.01 6.37 -8.00
C MET A 159 15.20 7.58 -7.52
N MET A 160 13.98 7.38 -7.05
CA MET A 160 13.15 8.46 -6.50
C MET A 160 13.77 9.02 -5.22
N THR A 161 14.17 8.17 -4.28
CA THR A 161 14.85 8.59 -3.04
C THR A 161 16.15 9.32 -3.35
N GLY A 162 16.96 8.80 -4.28
CA GLY A 162 18.16 9.46 -4.76
C GLY A 162 17.87 10.85 -5.34
N GLY A 163 16.77 11.02 -6.08
CA GLY A 163 16.33 12.34 -6.57
C GLY A 163 16.02 13.33 -5.45
N ILE A 164 15.33 12.88 -4.39
CA ILE A 164 15.04 13.71 -3.20
C ILE A 164 16.33 14.08 -2.48
N THR A 165 17.23 13.10 -2.27
CA THR A 165 18.54 13.36 -1.66
C THR A 165 19.39 14.31 -2.52
N ALA A 166 19.24 14.29 -3.85
CA ALA A 166 19.94 15.23 -4.74
C ALA A 166 19.48 16.66 -4.49
N ALA A 167 18.16 16.85 -4.42
CA ALA A 167 17.57 18.14 -4.14
C ALA A 167 18.01 18.68 -2.76
N LEU A 168 18.03 17.81 -1.75
CA LEU A 168 18.56 18.13 -0.41
C LEU A 168 20.04 18.55 -0.47
N LEU A 169 20.88 17.75 -1.14
CA LEU A 169 22.30 18.05 -1.28
C LEU A 169 22.53 19.40 -1.96
N ILE A 170 21.82 19.67 -3.05
CA ILE A 170 21.90 20.95 -3.77
C ILE A 170 21.48 22.10 -2.84
N ALA A 171 20.37 21.96 -2.12
CA ALA A 171 19.90 22.99 -1.19
C ALA A 171 20.91 23.27 -0.07
N PHE A 172 21.52 22.23 0.51
CA PHE A 172 22.54 22.40 1.54
C PHE A 172 23.85 22.98 1.00
N CYS A 173 24.28 22.59 -0.20
CA CYS A 173 25.45 23.21 -0.83
C CYS A 173 25.22 24.69 -1.12
N ILE A 174 24.02 25.08 -1.57
CA ILE A 174 23.65 26.49 -1.76
C ILE A 174 23.68 27.23 -0.42
N GLY A 175 23.13 26.65 0.64
CA GLY A 175 23.13 27.25 1.97
C GLY A 175 24.52 27.43 2.56
N TYR A 176 25.39 26.43 2.40
CA TYR A 176 26.78 26.53 2.79
C TYR A 176 27.52 27.63 2.03
N ALA A 177 27.23 27.82 0.73
CA ALA A 177 27.82 28.90 -0.07
C ALA A 177 27.33 30.30 0.33
N PHE A 178 26.24 30.42 1.09
CA PHE A 178 25.76 31.70 1.62
C PHE A 178 26.48 32.13 2.91
N GLU A 179 27.14 31.22 3.62
CA GLU A 179 27.92 31.56 4.82
C GLU A 179 29.04 32.56 4.49
N GLY A 180 29.13 33.65 5.26
CA GLY A 180 30.12 34.71 5.03
C GLY A 180 29.80 35.64 3.86
N THR A 181 28.60 35.56 3.29
CA THR A 181 28.11 36.47 2.24
C THR A 181 26.99 37.37 2.76
N ASN A 182 26.56 38.36 1.96
CA ASN A 182 25.39 39.20 2.28
C ASN A 182 24.06 38.43 2.35
N LEU A 183 24.04 37.14 1.95
CA LEU A 183 22.86 36.27 1.95
C LEU A 183 22.81 35.34 3.17
N GLU A 184 23.74 35.45 4.12
CA GLU A 184 23.81 34.59 5.31
C GLU A 184 22.51 34.59 6.14
N TRP A 185 21.72 35.65 6.07
CA TRP A 185 20.41 35.73 6.72
C TRP A 185 19.39 34.70 6.18
N LEU A 186 19.57 34.17 4.97
CA LEU A 186 18.72 33.12 4.37
C LEU A 186 19.07 31.72 4.88
N THR A 187 20.30 31.53 5.33
CA THR A 187 20.88 30.24 5.74
C THR A 187 19.98 29.47 6.73
N PRO A 188 19.43 30.09 7.79
CA PRO A 188 18.56 29.38 8.74
C PRO A 188 17.21 28.91 8.18
N TYR A 189 16.78 29.45 7.04
CA TYR A 189 15.47 29.14 6.45
C TYR A 189 15.52 27.99 5.45
N ILE A 190 16.70 27.57 5.01
CA ILE A 190 16.87 26.57 3.96
C ILE A 190 16.30 25.20 4.38
N ASP A 191 16.71 24.68 5.53
CA ASP A 191 16.22 23.38 6.02
C ASP A 191 14.70 23.35 6.27
N PRO A 192 14.11 24.34 6.98
CA PRO A 192 12.65 24.41 7.12
C PRO A 192 11.91 24.55 5.79
N ALA A 193 12.40 25.36 4.85
CA ALA A 193 11.76 25.53 3.54
C ALA A 193 11.77 24.23 2.72
N VAL A 194 12.91 23.52 2.73
CA VAL A 194 13.04 22.22 2.08
C VAL A 194 12.11 21.19 2.73
N LEU A 195 12.03 21.15 4.06
CA LEU A 195 11.11 20.26 4.76
C LEU A 195 9.64 20.55 4.42
N VAL A 196 9.23 21.83 4.35
CA VAL A 196 7.89 22.20 3.89
C VAL A 196 7.62 21.63 2.50
N LEU A 197 8.54 21.82 1.56
CA LEU A 197 8.38 21.35 0.18
C LEU A 197 8.27 19.82 0.11
N ILE A 198 9.12 19.10 0.85
CA ILE A 198 9.06 17.64 0.97
C ILE A 198 7.70 17.19 1.51
N CYS A 199 7.22 17.83 2.60
CA CYS A 199 5.93 17.47 3.19
C CYS A 199 4.75 17.72 2.24
N LEU A 200 4.75 18.82 1.49
CA LEU A 200 3.71 19.11 0.50
C LEU A 200 3.64 18.06 -0.62
N VAL A 201 4.78 17.48 -0.99
CA VAL A 201 4.83 16.39 -1.97
C VAL A 201 4.40 15.07 -1.36
N ILE A 202 4.82 14.75 -0.12
CA ILE A 202 4.60 13.43 0.51
C ILE A 202 3.16 13.26 1.02
N ILE A 203 2.58 14.28 1.66
CA ILE A 203 1.23 14.22 2.25
C ILE A 203 0.14 13.71 1.28
N PRO A 204 0.06 14.17 0.01
CA PRO A 204 -0.98 13.71 -0.90
C PRO A 204 -0.79 12.27 -1.39
N LEU A 205 0.42 11.71 -1.37
CA LEU A 205 0.72 10.39 -1.94
C LEU A 205 -0.13 9.26 -1.34
N PRO A 206 -0.25 9.10 -0.01
CA PRO A 206 -1.04 8.00 0.56
C PRO A 206 -2.55 8.28 0.65
N ILE A 207 -3.07 9.48 0.27
CA ILE A 207 -4.49 9.82 0.46
C ILE A 207 -5.41 8.82 -0.25
N SER A 208 -5.12 8.46 -1.49
CA SER A 208 -5.91 7.48 -2.24
C SER A 208 -5.86 6.09 -1.61
N THR A 209 -4.69 5.71 -1.08
CA THR A 209 -4.49 4.43 -0.40
C THR A 209 -5.31 4.36 0.88
N VAL A 210 -5.28 5.41 1.70
CA VAL A 210 -6.08 5.49 2.94
C VAL A 210 -7.57 5.47 2.63
N LYS A 211 -8.03 6.25 1.61
CA LYS A 211 -9.43 6.25 1.20
C LYS A 211 -9.90 4.86 0.74
N ARG A 212 -9.10 4.17 -0.07
CA ARG A 212 -9.42 2.81 -0.53
C ARG A 212 -9.41 1.81 0.63
N ALA A 213 -8.41 1.87 1.50
CA ALA A 213 -8.34 1.02 2.69
C ALA A 213 -9.57 1.18 3.58
N LEU A 214 -10.00 2.42 3.84
CA LEU A 214 -11.21 2.69 4.61
C LEU A 214 -12.47 2.17 3.93
N ALA A 215 -12.58 2.33 2.60
CA ALA A 215 -13.69 1.81 1.83
C ALA A 215 -13.77 0.27 1.89
N ASP A 216 -12.63 -0.40 1.76
CA ASP A 216 -12.54 -1.87 1.85
C ASP A 216 -12.88 -2.36 3.27
N VAL A 217 -12.46 -1.65 4.33
CA VAL A 217 -12.81 -1.97 5.73
C VAL A 217 -14.30 -1.76 6.02
N LEU A 218 -14.91 -0.73 5.44
CA LEU A 218 -16.34 -0.43 5.56
C LEU A 218 -17.21 -1.27 4.61
N LEU A 219 -16.63 -2.25 3.90
CA LEU A 219 -17.31 -3.12 2.95
C LEU A 219 -18.03 -2.34 1.82
N ILE A 220 -17.52 -1.17 1.44
CA ILE A 220 -18.14 -0.34 0.41
C ILE A 220 -18.10 -1.10 -0.91
N THR A 221 -19.28 -1.31 -1.50
CA THR A 221 -19.42 -2.06 -2.74
C THR A 221 -18.71 -1.35 -3.90
N PRO A 222 -17.77 -2.01 -4.59
CA PRO A 222 -17.18 -1.47 -5.81
C PRO A 222 -18.22 -1.47 -6.94
N GLN A 223 -18.51 -0.28 -7.48
CA GLN A 223 -19.56 -0.09 -8.49
C GLN A 223 -19.36 -0.96 -9.74
N SER A 224 -18.14 -1.05 -10.27
CA SER A 224 -17.85 -1.84 -11.47
C SER A 224 -18.08 -3.34 -11.26
N LEU A 225 -17.73 -3.87 -10.09
CA LEU A 225 -17.96 -5.28 -9.77
C LEU A 225 -19.46 -5.55 -9.59
N LYS A 226 -20.18 -4.65 -8.90
CA LYS A 226 -21.63 -4.78 -8.74
C LYS A 226 -22.35 -4.73 -10.08
N GLN A 227 -21.99 -3.79 -10.96
CA GLN A 227 -22.55 -3.69 -12.30
C GLN A 227 -22.35 -4.97 -13.11
N HIS A 228 -21.13 -5.53 -13.09
CA HIS A 228 -20.83 -6.81 -13.75
C HIS A 228 -21.68 -7.97 -13.21
N VAL A 229 -21.75 -8.12 -11.88
CA VAL A 229 -22.58 -9.16 -11.24
C VAL A 229 -24.06 -8.96 -11.55
N ASP A 230 -24.53 -7.72 -11.54
CA ASP A 230 -25.91 -7.36 -11.88
C ASP A 230 -26.25 -7.67 -13.36
N GLU A 231 -25.32 -7.44 -14.28
CA GLU A 231 -25.48 -7.77 -15.70
C GLU A 231 -25.60 -9.27 -15.92
N VAL A 232 -24.69 -10.05 -15.32
CA VAL A 232 -24.74 -11.51 -15.36
C VAL A 232 -26.05 -12.02 -14.75
N ALA A 233 -26.41 -11.56 -13.56
CA ALA A 233 -27.62 -12.00 -12.89
C ALA A 233 -28.88 -11.71 -13.71
N ARG A 234 -28.98 -10.52 -14.33
CA ARG A 234 -30.10 -10.17 -15.21
C ARG A 234 -30.22 -11.08 -16.43
N ASP A 235 -29.10 -11.49 -17.01
CA ASP A 235 -29.09 -12.42 -18.15
C ASP A 235 -29.64 -13.78 -17.74
N PHE A 236 -29.17 -14.33 -16.62
CA PHE A 236 -29.63 -15.61 -16.10
C PHE A 236 -31.10 -15.59 -15.66
N VAL A 237 -31.58 -14.48 -15.07
CA VAL A 237 -33.01 -14.30 -14.78
C VAL A 237 -33.85 -14.44 -16.04
N LYS A 238 -33.44 -13.81 -17.15
CA LYS A 238 -34.16 -13.90 -18.43
C LYS A 238 -34.05 -15.29 -19.06
N ARG A 239 -32.85 -15.87 -19.07
CA ARG A 239 -32.55 -17.14 -19.74
C ARG A 239 -33.28 -18.32 -19.08
N TYR A 240 -33.34 -18.34 -17.75
CA TYR A 240 -33.96 -19.43 -17.01
C TYR A 240 -35.40 -19.13 -16.57
N GLY A 241 -35.88 -17.89 -16.68
CA GLY A 241 -37.25 -17.53 -16.29
C GLY A 241 -37.43 -17.39 -14.78
N PHE A 242 -36.40 -16.92 -14.08
CA PHE A 242 -36.50 -16.56 -12.66
C PHE A 242 -37.36 -15.30 -12.48
N VAL A 243 -37.91 -15.10 -11.29
CA VAL A 243 -38.76 -13.93 -10.98
C VAL A 243 -37.91 -12.68 -10.85
N SER A 244 -36.85 -12.74 -10.04
CA SER A 244 -35.93 -11.63 -9.81
C SER A 244 -34.63 -12.12 -9.16
N TYR A 245 -33.74 -11.20 -8.83
CA TYR A 245 -32.50 -11.51 -8.10
C TYR A 245 -32.19 -10.44 -7.03
N ARG A 246 -31.31 -10.80 -6.10
CA ARG A 246 -30.64 -9.90 -5.15
C ARG A 246 -29.15 -10.19 -5.16
N ALA A 247 -28.33 -9.15 -5.28
CA ALA A 247 -26.88 -9.25 -5.33
C ALA A 247 -26.26 -8.39 -4.24
N TYR A 248 -25.56 -9.04 -3.31
CA TYR A 248 -24.73 -8.39 -2.30
C TYR A 248 -23.28 -8.59 -2.70
N VAL A 249 -22.58 -7.48 -2.90
CA VAL A 249 -21.19 -7.50 -3.36
C VAL A 249 -20.38 -6.63 -2.42
N ALA A 250 -19.35 -7.21 -1.83
CA ALA A 250 -18.36 -6.52 -1.04
C ALA A 250 -16.96 -6.87 -1.53
N LYS A 251 -16.03 -5.96 -1.29
CA LYS A 251 -14.61 -6.18 -1.56
C LYS A 251 -13.82 -5.79 -0.32
N VAL A 252 -12.90 -6.66 0.08
CA VAL A 252 -12.04 -6.46 1.23
C VAL A 252 -10.60 -6.80 0.84
N GLY A 253 -9.78 -5.78 0.60
CA GLY A 253 -8.43 -5.96 0.06
C GLY A 253 -8.49 -6.67 -1.30
N ARG A 254 -7.94 -7.88 -1.37
CA ARG A 254 -8.01 -8.73 -2.58
C ARG A 254 -9.25 -9.62 -2.64
N GLY A 255 -9.87 -9.89 -1.48
CA GLY A 255 -11.06 -10.73 -1.37
C GLY A 255 -12.30 -10.07 -1.99
N LYS A 256 -12.99 -10.80 -2.87
CA LYS A 256 -14.32 -10.44 -3.41
C LYS A 256 -15.35 -11.35 -2.76
N GLN A 257 -16.32 -10.77 -2.05
CA GLN A 257 -17.45 -11.51 -1.50
C GLN A 257 -18.69 -11.17 -2.31
N ILE A 258 -19.29 -12.19 -2.91
CA ILE A 258 -20.44 -12.09 -3.78
C ILE A 258 -21.48 -13.08 -3.26
N GLU A 259 -22.62 -12.56 -2.86
CA GLU A 259 -23.79 -13.35 -2.48
C GLU A 259 -24.91 -13.01 -3.44
N LEU A 260 -25.39 -14.04 -4.14
CA LEU A 260 -26.35 -13.89 -5.22
C LEU A 260 -27.54 -14.80 -4.94
N TYR A 261 -28.71 -14.18 -4.82
CA TYR A 261 -29.97 -14.86 -4.57
C TYR A 261 -30.82 -14.73 -5.82
N PHE A 262 -31.26 -15.86 -6.36
CA PHE A 262 -32.23 -15.94 -7.45
C PHE A 262 -33.57 -16.39 -6.89
N ILE A 263 -34.61 -15.58 -7.17
CA ILE A 263 -35.97 -15.87 -6.76
C ILE A 263 -36.62 -16.70 -7.87
N VAL A 264 -36.85 -17.98 -7.59
CA VAL A 264 -37.44 -18.95 -8.52
C VAL A 264 -38.98 -18.90 -8.41
N PRO A 265 -39.74 -19.08 -9.50
CA PRO A 265 -41.20 -19.10 -9.42
C PRO A 265 -41.71 -20.24 -8.54
N GLY A 266 -42.69 -19.93 -7.68
CA GLY A 266 -43.36 -20.94 -6.87
C GLY A 266 -44.11 -21.97 -7.72
N GLY A 267 -44.13 -23.23 -7.28
CA GLY A 267 -44.86 -24.31 -7.95
C GLY A 267 -44.16 -24.91 -9.17
N TRP A 268 -42.89 -24.57 -9.40
CA TRP A 268 -42.06 -25.26 -10.38
C TRP A 268 -41.87 -26.74 -10.02
N PRO A 269 -41.72 -27.62 -11.03
CA PRO A 269 -41.40 -29.01 -10.78
C PRO A 269 -40.05 -29.12 -10.06
N ALA A 270 -39.96 -30.07 -9.13
CA ALA A 270 -38.70 -30.39 -8.48
C ALA A 270 -37.67 -30.82 -9.53
N LYS A 271 -36.47 -30.25 -9.43
CA LYS A 271 -35.30 -30.62 -10.24
C LYS A 271 -34.29 -31.35 -9.36
N CYS A 272 -33.44 -32.15 -10.00
CA CYS A 272 -32.30 -32.76 -9.32
C CYS A 272 -31.33 -31.67 -8.85
N LEU A 273 -30.61 -31.91 -7.74
CA LEU A 273 -29.66 -30.93 -7.21
C LEU A 273 -28.52 -30.65 -8.19
N GLU A 274 -28.09 -31.66 -8.93
CA GLU A 274 -27.06 -31.57 -9.96
C GLU A 274 -27.44 -30.60 -11.09
N GLU A 275 -28.74 -30.46 -11.39
CA GLU A 275 -29.22 -29.48 -12.37
C GLU A 275 -29.11 -28.05 -11.83
N TRP A 276 -29.34 -27.85 -10.53
CA TRP A 276 -29.13 -26.54 -9.89
C TRP A 276 -27.66 -26.19 -9.80
N ASP A 277 -26.82 -27.17 -9.46
CA ASP A 277 -25.36 -26.98 -9.39
C ASP A 277 -24.77 -26.65 -10.77
N ALA A 278 -25.24 -27.29 -11.84
CA ALA A 278 -24.84 -26.92 -13.20
C ALA A 278 -25.16 -25.45 -13.53
N ILE A 279 -26.31 -24.94 -13.08
CA ILE A 279 -26.66 -23.52 -13.23
C ILE A 279 -25.74 -22.65 -12.37
N ARG A 280 -25.40 -23.07 -11.14
CA ARG A 280 -24.41 -22.35 -10.30
C ARG A 280 -23.07 -22.24 -10.98
N ASP A 281 -22.59 -23.32 -11.60
CA ASP A 281 -21.31 -23.35 -12.31
C ASP A 281 -21.32 -22.42 -13.51
N GLU A 282 -22.41 -22.41 -14.30
CA GLU A 282 -22.58 -21.47 -15.42
C GLU A 282 -22.53 -20.01 -14.94
N ILE A 283 -23.26 -19.68 -13.88
CA ILE A 283 -23.26 -18.32 -13.29
C ILE A 283 -21.88 -17.98 -12.73
N GLY A 284 -21.26 -18.92 -12.02
CA GLY A 284 -19.94 -18.77 -11.41
C GLY A 284 -18.89 -18.46 -12.46
N ASN A 285 -18.89 -19.16 -13.59
CA ASN A 285 -17.99 -18.92 -14.71
C ASN A 285 -18.25 -17.56 -15.39
N ALA A 286 -19.52 -17.16 -15.53
CA ALA A 286 -19.88 -15.87 -16.12
C ALA A 286 -19.47 -14.67 -15.25
N ILE A 287 -19.50 -14.81 -13.92
CA ILE A 287 -19.04 -13.78 -12.98
C ILE A 287 -17.51 -13.62 -13.06
N GLY A 288 -16.77 -14.70 -13.31
CA GLY A 288 -15.32 -14.69 -13.53
C GLY A 288 -14.64 -15.97 -13.04
N GLU A 289 -13.34 -16.09 -13.32
CA GLU A 289 -12.53 -17.27 -12.97
C GLU A 289 -12.57 -17.60 -11.48
N GLU A 290 -12.56 -18.90 -11.17
CA GLU A 290 -12.35 -19.39 -9.81
C GLU A 290 -10.97 -18.96 -9.30
N SER A 291 -10.96 -18.18 -8.22
CA SER A 291 -9.74 -17.79 -7.54
C SER A 291 -9.90 -17.99 -6.04
N THR A 292 -8.79 -18.21 -5.34
CA THR A 292 -8.75 -18.26 -3.86
C THR A 292 -9.25 -16.98 -3.21
N ASP A 293 -9.29 -15.89 -3.96
CA ASP A 293 -9.62 -14.55 -3.51
C ASP A 293 -11.12 -14.24 -3.78
N ARG A 294 -11.90 -15.21 -4.30
CA ARG A 294 -13.33 -15.06 -4.61
C ARG A 294 -14.17 -15.97 -3.72
N TRP A 295 -14.99 -15.35 -2.87
CA TRP A 295 -16.06 -16.01 -2.14
C TRP A 295 -17.38 -15.77 -2.88
N LEU A 296 -17.96 -16.83 -3.44
CA LEU A 296 -19.21 -16.76 -4.19
C LEU A 296 -20.24 -17.71 -3.57
N THR A 297 -21.37 -17.16 -3.15
CA THR A 297 -22.54 -17.91 -2.68
C THR A 297 -23.69 -17.67 -3.66
N ILE A 298 -24.24 -18.74 -4.23
CA ILE A 298 -25.43 -18.68 -5.10
C ILE A 298 -26.57 -19.47 -4.47
N VAL A 299 -27.66 -18.78 -4.16
CA VAL A 299 -28.85 -19.34 -3.53
C VAL A 299 -30.02 -19.26 -4.51
N PHE A 300 -30.74 -20.36 -4.67
CA PHE A 300 -32.03 -20.40 -5.35
C PHE A 300 -33.11 -20.57 -4.29
N THR A 301 -34.09 -19.68 -4.28
CA THR A 301 -35.18 -19.70 -3.30
C THR A 301 -36.50 -19.30 -3.95
N THR A 302 -37.61 -19.89 -3.50
CA THR A 302 -38.96 -19.40 -3.87
C THR A 302 -39.48 -18.32 -2.93
N ASP A 303 -38.81 -18.15 -1.79
CA ASP A 303 -39.17 -17.21 -0.73
C ASP A 303 -38.26 -15.99 -0.78
N VAL A 304 -38.89 -14.82 -0.95
CA VAL A 304 -38.23 -13.52 -1.10
C VAL A 304 -37.57 -13.08 0.21
N GLU A 305 -38.09 -13.51 1.37
CA GLU A 305 -37.55 -13.12 2.68
C GLU A 305 -36.12 -13.64 2.90
N TRP A 306 -35.72 -14.71 2.21
CA TRP A 306 -34.34 -15.20 2.26
C TRP A 306 -33.35 -14.38 1.44
N ALA A 307 -33.84 -13.47 0.59
CA ALA A 307 -33.03 -12.67 -0.33
C ALA A 307 -32.89 -11.20 0.09
N ASP A 308 -33.75 -10.70 0.99
CA ASP A 308 -33.73 -9.34 1.54
C ASP A 308 -33.00 -9.28 2.90
#